data_AF-A0A950TMS2-F1
#
_entry.id   AF-A0A950TMS2-F1
#
_cell.length_a   1.000
_cell.length_b   1.000
_cell.length_c   1.000
_cell.angle_alpha   90.00
_cell.angle_beta   90.00
_cell.angle_gamma   90.00
#
_symmetry.space_group_name_H-M   'P 1'
#
loop_
_entity.id
_entity.type
_entity.pdbx_description
1 polymer ?
#
loop_
_entity_poly.entity_id
_entity_poly.type
_entity_poly.pdbx_seq_one_letter_code
_entity_poly.pdbx_strand_id
1 'polypeptide(L)' 'LADRCVAVARSLGLVFAGIDLKVTPADEVVCFEVNPSPAFSYYEGNTGQPIAAGLAACLAEADRR' A
#
# COMPACT_ATOMS: atom_id res chain seq x y z
N LEU A 1 -4.82 7.40 9.56
CA LEU A 1 -4.03 6.16 9.35
C LEU A 1 -3.44 6.10 7.94
N ALA A 2 -4.27 6.24 6.89
CA ALA A 2 -3.82 6.24 5.49
C ALA A 2 -2.59 7.13 5.21
N ASP A 3 -2.59 8.39 5.66
CA ASP A 3 -1.43 9.29 5.44
C ASP A 3 -0.14 8.79 6.08
N ARG A 4 -0.23 8.11 7.23
CA ARG A 4 0.93 7.49 7.89
C ARG A 4 1.45 6.28 7.11
N CYS A 5 0.55 5.50 6.52
CA CYS A 5 0.89 4.39 5.62
C CYS A 5 1.63 4.90 4.36
N VAL A 6 1.14 5.98 3.76
CA VAL A 6 1.81 6.62 2.63
C VAL A 6 3.19 7.19 3.04
N ALA A 7 3.27 7.82 4.21
CA ALA A 7 4.51 8.38 4.72
C ALA A 7 5.59 7.31 4.96
N VAL A 8 5.24 6.17 5.55
CA VAL A 8 6.22 5.09 5.76
C VAL A 8 6.69 4.47 4.45
N ALA A 9 5.79 4.20 3.49
CA ALA A 9 6.18 3.69 2.18
C ALA A 9 7.16 4.64 1.47
N ARG A 10 6.88 5.96 1.49
CA ARG A 10 7.78 6.98 0.94
C ARG A 10 9.13 7.03 1.66
N SER A 11 9.16 6.92 2.98
CA SER A 11 10.41 6.95 3.76
C SER A 11 11.34 5.77 3.44
N LEU A 12 10.76 4.66 2.98
CA LEU A 12 11.48 3.46 2.54
C LEU A 12 11.82 3.48 1.04
N GLY A 13 11.48 4.56 0.32
CA GLY A 13 11.70 4.67 -1.13
C GLY A 13 10.77 3.79 -1.97
N LEU A 14 9.66 3.32 -1.39
CA LEU A 14 8.72 2.42 -2.07
C LEU A 14 7.60 3.21 -2.73
N VAL A 15 7.47 3.06 -4.05
CA VAL A 15 6.37 3.64 -4.85
C VAL A 15 5.08 2.83 -4.73
N PHE A 16 5.19 1.56 -4.32
CA PHE A 16 4.09 0.63 -4.09
C PHE A 16 4.47 -0.32 -2.96
N ALA A 17 3.56 -0.52 -1.99
CA ALA A 17 3.82 -1.40 -0.86
C ALA A 17 2.50 -1.96 -0.28
N GLY A 18 2.57 -3.18 0.25
CA GLY A 18 1.54 -3.74 1.15
C GLY A 18 1.97 -3.49 2.59
N ILE A 19 1.03 -3.09 3.46
CA ILE A 19 1.34 -2.76 4.85
C ILE A 19 0.41 -3.55 5.76
N ASP A 20 1.03 -4.42 6.56
CA ASP A 20 0.30 -5.28 7.49
C ASP A 20 0.23 -4.59 8.86
N LEU A 21 -1.00 -4.27 9.26
CA LEU A 21 -1.29 -3.55 10.49
C LEU A 21 -2.13 -4.41 11.44
N LYS A 22 -1.86 -4.28 12.73
CA LYS A 22 -2.75 -4.76 13.78
C LYS A 22 -3.26 -3.57 14.58
N VAL A 23 -4.58 -3.52 14.76
CA VAL A 23 -5.23 -2.59 15.67
C VAL A 23 -5.49 -3.32 16.98
N THR A 24 -4.99 -2.81 18.09
CA THR A 24 -5.24 -3.38 19.42
C THR A 24 -6.66 -3.02 19.88
N PRO A 25 -7.22 -3.72 20.90
CA PRO A 25 -8.50 -3.31 21.49
C PRO A 25 -8.50 -1.89 22.11
N ALA A 26 -7.32 -1.28 22.29
CA ALA A 26 -7.15 0.10 22.76
C ALA A 26 -6.93 1.10 21.60
N ASP A 27 -7.26 0.71 20.36
CA ASP A 27 -7.09 1.50 19.13
C ASP A 27 -5.63 1.89 18.80
N GLU A 28 -4.66 1.18 19.37
CA GLU A 28 -3.25 1.35 19.00
C GLU A 28 -2.95 0.60 17.70
N VAL A 29 -2.16 1.22 16.82
CA VAL A 29 -1.79 0.64 15.53
C VAL A 29 -0.34 0.18 15.56
N VAL A 30 -0.12 -1.12 15.34
CA VAL A 30 1.21 -1.73 15.23
C VAL A 30 1.45 -2.17 13.79
N CYS A 31 2.59 -1.78 13.21
CA CYS A 31 3.02 -2.18 11.87
C CYS A 31 3.91 -3.42 11.97
N PHE A 32 3.55 -4.49 11.27
CA PHE A 32 4.28 -5.76 11.28
C PHE A 32 5.24 -5.87 10.10
N GLU A 33 4.79 -5.43 8.92
CA GLU A 33 5.54 -5.53 7.67
C GLU A 33 5.21 -4.35 6.75
N VAL A 34 6.20 -3.95 5.95
CA VAL A 34 6.01 -3.15 4.74
C VAL A 34 6.61 -3.91 3.57
N ASN A 35 5.76 -4.60 2.79
CA ASN A 35 6.16 -5.48 1.69
C ASN A 35 6.36 -4.67 0.40
N PRO A 36 7.56 -4.66 -0.21
CA PRO A 36 7.83 -3.93 -1.46
C PRO A 36 7.23 -4.59 -2.71
N SER A 37 6.75 -5.84 -2.62
CA SER A 37 6.16 -6.60 -3.73
C SER A 37 4.90 -7.36 -3.28
N PRO A 38 3.84 -6.65 -2.87
CA PRO A 38 2.67 -7.27 -2.28
C PRO A 38 1.81 -8.01 -3.32
N ALA A 39 1.26 -9.15 -2.93
CA ALA A 39 0.10 -9.70 -3.63
C ALA A 39 -1.14 -8.86 -3.28
N PHE A 40 -1.73 -8.20 -4.29
CA PHE A 40 -2.85 -7.28 -4.08
C PHE A 40 -4.19 -7.75 -4.65
N SER A 41 -4.20 -8.78 -5.51
CA SER A 41 -5.40 -9.22 -6.24
C SER A 41 -6.53 -9.70 -5.32
N TYR A 42 -6.20 -10.39 -4.22
CA TYR A 42 -7.18 -10.78 -3.21
C TYR A 42 -7.86 -9.55 -2.59
N TYR A 43 -7.08 -8.52 -2.23
CA TYR A 43 -7.62 -7.31 -1.61
C TYR A 43 -8.45 -6.48 -2.60
N GLU A 44 -8.00 -6.33 -3.85
CA GLU A 44 -8.78 -5.68 -4.91
C GLU A 44 -10.14 -6.38 -5.10
N GLY A 45 -10.14 -7.71 -5.25
CA GLY A 45 -11.37 -8.48 -5.43
C GLY A 45 -12.35 -8.40 -4.27
N ASN A 46 -11.86 -8.27 -3.03
CA ASN A 46 -12.72 -8.21 -1.83
C ASN A 46 -13.12 -6.79 -1.40
N THR A 47 -12.38 -5.76 -1.84
CA THR A 47 -12.66 -4.36 -1.45
C THR A 47 -13.24 -3.52 -2.59
N GLY A 48 -13.09 -3.96 -3.84
CA GLY A 48 -13.45 -3.18 -5.03
C GLY A 48 -12.52 -1.99 -5.31
N GLN A 49 -11.43 -1.83 -4.55
CA GLN A 49 -10.45 -0.78 -4.80
C GLN A 49 -9.67 -1.08 -6.08
N PRO A 50 -9.49 -0.11 -7.00
CA PRO A 50 -8.86 -0.33 -8.30
C PRO A 50 -7.32 -0.28 -8.20
N ILE A 51 -6.73 -1.18 -7.41
CA ILE A 51 -5.29 -1.25 -7.15
C ILE A 51 -4.50 -1.51 -8.45
N ALA A 52 -4.94 -2.46 -9.27
CA ALA A 52 -4.29 -2.80 -10.54
C ALA A 52 -4.26 -1.58 -11.49
N ALA A 53 -5.39 -0.88 -11.62
CA ALA A 53 -5.50 0.30 -12.47
C ALA A 53 -4.63 1.46 -11.94
N GLY A 54 -4.60 1.67 -10.62
CA GLY A 54 -3.73 2.66 -9.98
C GLY A 54 -2.25 2.39 -10.21
N LEU A 55 -1.83 1.13 -10.08
CA LEU A 55 -0.44 0.72 -10.36
C LEU A 55 -0.08 0.90 -11.84
N ALA A 56 -0.96 0.50 -12.76
CA ALA A 56 -0.75 0.68 -14.20
C ALA A 56 -0.61 2.17 -14.57
N ALA A 57 -1.45 3.05 -14.00
CA ALA A 57 -1.34 4.50 -14.21
C ALA A 57 -0.02 5.07 -13.67
N CYS A 58 0.44 4.60 -12.50
CA CYS A 58 1.73 4.98 -11.91
C CYS A 58 2.91 4.58 -12.82
N LEU A 59 2.90 3.35 -13.33
CA LEU A 59 3.93 2.85 -14.26
C LEU A 59 3.93 3.63 -15.57
N ALA A 60 2.75 3.91 -16.14
CA ALA A 60 2.63 4.70 -17.36
C ALA A 60 3.13 6.14 -17.19
N GLU A 61 2.98 6.73 -16.01
CA GLU A 61 3.53 8.05 -15.67
C GLU A 61 5.06 8.01 -15.50
N ALA A 62 5.61 6.95 -14.92
CA ALA A 62 7.05 6.78 -14.79
C ALA A 62 7.75 6.63 -16.15
N ASP A 63 7.13 5.92 -17.10
CA ASP A 63 7.67 5.72 -18.47
C ASP A 63 7.72 7.01 -19.29
N ARG A 64 6.88 8.01 -18.97
CA ARG A 64 6.85 9.30 -19.66
C ARG A 64 7.96 10.27 -19.22
N ARG A 65 8.74 9.94 -18.19
CA ARG A 65 9.78 10.80 -17.60
C ARG A 65 11.18 10.39 -18.05
#